data_AF-A0AAV2BI23-F1
#
_entry.id   AF-A0AAV2BI23-F1
#
_cell.length_a   1.000
_cell.length_b   1.000
_cell.length_c   1.000
_cell.angle_alpha   90.00
_cell.angle_beta   90.00
_cell.angle_gamma   90.00
#
_symmetry.space_group_name_H-M   'P 1'
#
loop_
_entity.id
_entity.type
_entity.pdbx_description
1 polymer ?
#
loop_
_entity_poly.entity_id
_entity_poly.type
_entity_poly.pdbx_seq_one_letter_code
_entity_poly.pdbx_strand_id
1 'polypeptide(L)'
;MNNYAMWESHARGKRHAKNKKKAEEGGGMNSNFIEAPCGTISHLEEMIIEQCDPSDIIVGLNFIRENRGENGDLYNCFLCGSVCTTIDIIDHLYLKKHKTKYLEKMASDGHHNAINEINSLPIGESAREGLVDDECIMMLKNYGRGKVVIALTKTCSP
;
A
#
# COMPACT_ATOMS: atom_id res chain seq x y z
N MET A 1 1.86 28.08 29.59
CA MET A 1 2.36 28.51 28.26
C MET A 1 1.53 27.78 27.20
N ASN A 2 0.92 28.54 26.31
CA ASN A 2 -0.35 28.19 25.66
C ASN A 2 -0.14 27.38 24.37
N ASN A 3 -0.65 26.14 24.35
CA ASN A 3 -0.51 25.14 23.26
C ASN A 3 -1.11 25.62 21.92
N TYR A 4 -2.01 26.61 21.97
CA TYR A 4 -2.67 27.19 20.81
C TYR A 4 -1.71 27.96 19.89
N ALA A 5 -0.74 28.69 20.45
CA ALA A 5 0.20 29.50 19.66
C ALA A 5 1.20 28.62 18.87
N MET A 6 1.53 27.43 19.38
CA MET A 6 2.38 26.46 18.70
C MET A 6 1.64 25.78 17.53
N TRP A 7 0.34 25.50 17.70
CA TRP A 7 -0.51 24.96 16.62
C TRP A 7 -0.73 25.97 15.49
N GLU A 8 -1.00 27.24 15.83
CA GLU A 8 -1.26 28.30 14.85
C GLU A 8 -0.02 28.62 13.98
N SER A 9 1.18 28.54 14.56
CA SER A 9 2.46 28.67 13.83
C SER A 9 2.70 27.49 12.86
N HIS A 10 2.28 26.27 13.23
CA HIS A 10 2.41 25.09 12.38
C HIS A 10 1.43 25.12 11.19
N ALA A 11 0.18 25.53 11.44
CA ALA A 11 -0.85 25.64 10.41
C ALA A 11 -0.56 26.75 9.37
N ARG A 12 0.07 27.86 9.79
CA ARG A 12 0.42 28.98 8.91
C ARG A 12 1.82 28.91 8.30
N GLY A 13 2.61 27.89 8.65
CA GLY A 13 3.98 27.74 8.15
C GLY A 13 4.04 27.58 6.63
N LYS A 14 4.95 28.30 5.96
CA LYS A 14 5.16 28.28 4.49
C LYS A 14 5.45 26.87 3.91
N ARG A 15 5.75 25.87 4.75
CA ARG A 15 5.85 24.45 4.35
C ARG A 15 4.49 23.80 4.08
N HIS A 16 3.44 24.17 4.82
CA HIS A 16 2.08 23.63 4.62
C HIS A 16 1.46 24.13 3.30
N ALA A 17 1.74 25.37 2.91
CA ALA A 17 1.30 25.94 1.63
C ALA A 17 1.95 25.26 0.41
N LYS A 18 3.20 24.78 0.52
CA LYS A 18 3.86 23.99 -0.54
C LYS A 18 3.33 22.55 -0.65
N ASN A 19 2.92 21.93 0.46
CA ASN A 19 2.29 20.60 0.42
C ASN A 19 0.83 20.65 -0.02
N LYS A 20 0.10 21.74 0.25
CA LYS A 20 -1.29 21.90 -0.22
C LYS A 20 -1.37 22.11 -1.74
N LYS A 21 -0.40 22.82 -2.34
CA LYS A 21 -0.29 22.91 -3.81
C LYS A 21 0.01 21.58 -4.49
N LYS A 22 0.79 20.69 -3.86
CA LYS A 22 1.00 19.32 -4.35
C LYS A 22 -0.23 18.41 -4.25
N ALA A 23 -1.24 18.79 -3.48
CA ALA A 23 -2.49 18.02 -3.36
C ALA A 23 -3.57 18.48 -4.34
N GLU A 24 -3.53 19.75 -4.78
CA GLU A 24 -4.46 20.31 -5.78
C GLU A 24 -3.95 20.12 -7.22
N GLU A 25 -2.64 20.07 -7.41
CA GLU A 25 -2.03 19.51 -8.62
C GLU A 25 -2.04 17.98 -8.46
N GLY A 26 -3.19 17.38 -8.76
CA GLY A 26 -3.36 15.93 -8.82
C GLY A 26 -2.12 15.30 -9.41
N GLY A 27 -1.42 14.51 -8.59
CA GLY A 27 -0.15 13.90 -8.94
C GLY A 27 -0.28 13.32 -10.33
N GLY A 28 0.38 13.98 -11.29
CA GLY A 28 0.19 13.70 -12.71
C GLY A 28 0.36 12.22 -12.92
N MET A 29 -0.74 11.53 -13.20
CA MET A 29 -0.69 10.19 -13.74
C MET A 29 0.14 10.34 -15.00
N ASN A 30 1.40 9.90 -14.96
CA ASN A 30 2.24 9.82 -16.14
C ASN A 30 1.40 9.08 -17.19
N SER A 31 0.97 9.82 -18.21
CA SER A 31 0.02 9.42 -19.26
C SER A 31 0.59 8.34 -20.20
N ASN A 32 1.70 7.72 -19.81
CA ASN A 32 2.50 6.79 -20.57
C ASN A 32 2.25 5.34 -20.16
N PHE A 33 1.34 5.05 -19.23
CA PHE A 33 0.99 3.68 -18.88
C PHE A 33 -0.44 3.35 -19.28
N ILE A 34 -0.63 2.24 -19.98
CA ILE A 34 -1.94 1.65 -20.29
C ILE A 34 -2.14 0.43 -19.39
N GLU A 35 -3.39 0.17 -18.98
CA GLU A 35 -3.72 -1.06 -18.27
C GLU A 35 -3.46 -2.26 -19.19
N ALA A 36 -2.85 -3.30 -18.64
CA ALA A 36 -2.47 -4.46 -19.43
C ALA A 36 -3.73 -5.25 -19.89
N PRO A 37 -3.67 -5.93 -21.05
CA PRO A 37 -4.76 -6.79 -21.49
C PRO A 37 -5.11 -7.86 -20.46
N CYS A 38 -6.38 -8.30 -20.46
CA CYS A 38 -6.83 -9.40 -19.64
C CYS A 38 -6.00 -10.67 -19.92
N GLY A 39 -5.54 -11.34 -18.86
CA GLY A 39 -4.66 -12.52 -18.96
C GLY A 39 -3.17 -12.22 -18.92
N THR A 40 -2.76 -10.94 -18.82
CA THR A 40 -1.37 -10.60 -18.50
C THR A 40 -1.01 -11.16 -17.13
N ILE A 41 0.02 -12.00 -17.07
CA ILE A 41 0.51 -12.63 -15.83
C ILE A 41 1.32 -11.59 -15.05
N SER A 42 1.05 -11.40 -13.77
CA SER A 42 1.75 -10.47 -12.86
C SER A 42 3.12 -11.00 -12.45
N HIS A 43 4.18 -10.19 -12.58
CA HIS A 43 5.52 -10.60 -12.14
C HIS A 43 5.59 -10.62 -10.61
N LEU A 44 4.85 -9.74 -9.92
CA LEU A 44 4.76 -9.79 -8.46
C LEU A 44 4.08 -11.07 -7.97
N GLU A 45 3.04 -11.54 -8.65
CA GLU A 45 2.37 -12.79 -8.26
C GLU A 45 3.29 -14.00 -8.48
N GLU A 46 4.06 -14.01 -9.57
CA GLU A 46 5.11 -15.02 -9.80
C GLU A 46 6.17 -14.98 -8.70
N MET A 47 6.69 -13.80 -8.36
CA MET A 47 7.65 -13.63 -7.26
C MET A 47 7.13 -14.14 -5.92
N ILE A 48 5.86 -13.88 -5.59
CA ILE A 48 5.24 -14.38 -4.36
C ILE A 48 5.17 -15.91 -4.38
N ILE A 49 4.88 -16.52 -5.52
CA ILE A 49 4.83 -18.00 -5.65
C ILE A 49 6.23 -18.60 -5.51
N GLU A 50 7.26 -17.95 -6.04
CA GLU A 50 8.63 -18.46 -6.04
C GLU A 50 9.37 -18.22 -4.71
N GLN A 51 9.11 -17.10 -4.05
CA GLN A 51 9.92 -16.61 -2.92
C GLN A 51 9.21 -16.66 -1.57
N CYS A 52 7.89 -16.85 -1.52
CA CYS A 52 7.13 -16.83 -0.27
C CYS A 52 6.53 -18.21 0.04
N ASP A 53 6.52 -18.55 1.33
CA ASP A 53 5.89 -19.74 1.86
C ASP A 53 4.35 -19.58 1.91
N PRO A 54 3.60 -20.70 1.88
CA PRO A 54 2.15 -20.67 2.05
C PRO A 54 1.70 -20.04 3.39
N SER A 55 2.56 -20.06 4.41
CA SER A 55 2.32 -19.43 5.71
C SER A 55 2.50 -17.91 5.70
N ASP A 56 3.10 -17.35 4.65
CA ASP A 56 3.39 -15.92 4.60
C ASP A 56 2.13 -15.08 4.42
N ILE A 57 2.07 -14.02 5.25
CA ILE A 57 0.91 -13.15 5.38
C ILE A 57 1.05 -11.98 4.40
N ILE A 58 0.76 -12.27 3.13
CA ILE A 58 0.75 -11.27 2.05
C ILE A 58 -0.69 -10.85 1.76
N VAL A 59 -1.04 -9.61 2.07
CA VAL A 59 -2.39 -9.04 1.91
C VAL A 59 -2.39 -7.80 1.03
N GLY A 60 -3.57 -7.46 0.48
CA GLY A 60 -3.80 -6.16 -0.15
C GLY A 60 -3.20 -6.01 -1.55
N LEU A 61 -3.04 -7.12 -2.30
CA LEU A 61 -2.52 -7.08 -3.67
C LEU A 61 -3.43 -6.28 -4.62
N ASN A 62 -4.73 -6.20 -4.31
CA ASN A 62 -5.69 -5.33 -5.00
C ASN A 62 -5.39 -3.83 -4.88
N PHE A 63 -4.46 -3.44 -4.00
CA PHE A 63 -3.98 -2.07 -3.85
C PHE A 63 -2.56 -1.88 -4.41
N ILE A 64 -2.03 -2.87 -5.12
CA ILE A 64 -0.73 -2.79 -5.78
C ILE A 64 -0.96 -2.62 -7.28
N ARG A 65 -0.26 -1.65 -7.87
CA ARG A 65 -0.13 -1.50 -9.32
C ARG A 65 1.30 -1.78 -9.74
N GLU A 66 1.49 -2.81 -10.55
CA GLU A 66 2.74 -3.14 -11.21
C GLU A 66 2.84 -2.32 -12.50
N ASN A 67 3.87 -1.47 -12.60
CA ASN A 67 4.14 -0.69 -13.80
C ASN A 67 5.38 -1.27 -14.46
N ARG A 68 5.19 -1.94 -15.60
CA ARG A 68 6.27 -2.54 -16.36
C ARG A 68 6.95 -1.52 -17.24
N GLY A 69 8.26 -1.40 -17.08
CA GLY A 69 9.10 -0.51 -17.86
C GLY A 69 10.34 -1.22 -18.39
N GLU A 70 11.00 -0.59 -19.37
CA GLU A 70 12.23 -1.12 -19.99
C GLU A 70 13.39 -1.27 -18.99
N ASN A 71 13.40 -0.47 -17.91
CA ASN A 71 14.42 -0.47 -16.86
C ASN A 71 14.01 -1.30 -15.63
N GLY A 72 13.05 -2.21 -15.78
CA GLY A 72 12.49 -3.00 -14.70
C GLY A 72 11.16 -2.46 -14.17
N ASP A 73 10.53 -3.27 -13.31
CA ASP A 73 9.18 -3.01 -12.83
C ASP A 73 9.16 -2.11 -11.59
N LEU A 74 8.16 -1.24 -11.53
CA LEU A 74 7.88 -0.37 -10.38
C LEU A 74 6.50 -0.67 -9.81
N TYR A 75 6.45 -0.91 -8.51
CA TYR A 75 5.24 -1.30 -7.80
C TYR A 75 4.71 -0.15 -6.96
N ASN A 76 3.54 0.36 -7.30
CA ASN A 76 2.87 1.41 -6.54
C ASN A 76 1.92 0.77 -5.53
N CYS A 77 2.13 1.02 -4.24
CA CYS A 77 1.20 0.63 -3.19
C CYS A 77 0.30 1.82 -2.84
N PHE A 78 -0.99 1.73 -3.17
CA PHE A 78 -1.96 2.80 -2.92
C PHE A 78 -2.30 2.97 -1.43
N LEU A 79 -2.23 1.90 -0.64
CA LEU A 79 -2.39 1.99 0.81
C LEU A 79 -1.26 2.80 1.43
N CYS A 80 -0.03 2.45 1.07
CA CYS A 80 1.16 3.03 1.68
C CYS A 80 1.54 4.39 1.09
N GLY A 81 1.14 4.68 -0.14
CA GLY A 81 1.61 5.82 -0.93
C GLY A 81 3.08 5.68 -1.34
N SER A 82 3.59 4.45 -1.39
CA SER A 82 4.98 4.13 -1.71
C SER A 82 5.13 3.59 -3.13
N VAL A 83 6.31 3.84 -3.71
CA VAL A 83 6.77 3.21 -4.95
C VAL A 83 7.93 2.31 -4.57
N CYS A 84 7.82 1.02 -4.88
CA CYS A 84 8.79 -0.02 -4.57
C CYS A 84 9.40 -0.56 -5.86
N THR A 85 10.65 -0.99 -5.79
CA THR A 85 11.28 -1.77 -6.86
C THR A 85 10.93 -3.25 -6.71
N THR A 86 11.28 -4.07 -7.70
CA THR A 86 11.20 -5.54 -7.62
C THR A 86 11.91 -6.12 -6.39
N ILE A 87 12.99 -5.48 -5.94
CA ILE A 87 13.76 -5.96 -4.78
C ILE A 87 13.00 -5.67 -3.48
N ASP A 88 12.33 -4.52 -3.38
CA ASP A 88 11.78 -4.03 -2.11
C ASP A 88 10.30 -4.36 -1.90
N ILE A 89 9.59 -4.78 -2.96
CA ILE A 89 8.12 -4.93 -2.91
C ILE A 89 7.69 -6.08 -1.98
N ILE A 90 8.42 -7.19 -1.94
CA ILE A 90 8.07 -8.32 -1.06
C ILE A 90 8.26 -7.90 0.41
N ASP A 91 9.42 -7.32 0.75
CA ASP A 91 9.69 -6.78 2.08
C ASP A 91 8.64 -5.75 2.49
N HIS A 92 8.24 -4.88 1.56
CA HIS A 92 7.19 -3.89 1.78
C HIS A 92 5.87 -4.52 2.24
N LEU A 93 5.45 -5.61 1.59
CA LEU A 93 4.21 -6.32 1.90
C LEU A 93 4.26 -7.01 3.26
N TYR A 94 5.44 -7.40 3.74
CA TYR A 94 5.63 -7.97 5.07
C TYR A 94 5.51 -6.96 6.20
N LEU A 95 5.81 -5.68 5.93
CA LEU A 95 5.82 -4.66 6.98
C LEU A 95 4.46 -4.54 7.65
N LYS A 96 4.46 -4.56 8.99
CA LYS A 96 3.30 -4.22 9.83
C LYS A 96 2.56 -2.98 9.34
N LYS A 97 3.30 -1.94 8.93
CA LYS A 97 2.72 -0.70 8.40
C LYS A 97 1.76 -0.93 7.23
N HIS A 98 2.13 -1.82 6.30
CA HIS A 98 1.26 -2.18 5.16
C HIS A 98 0.02 -2.93 5.64
N LYS A 99 0.22 -3.95 6.48
CA LYS A 99 -0.86 -4.78 7.06
C LYS A 99 -1.87 -3.95 7.85
N THR A 100 -1.41 -3.05 8.72
CA THR A 100 -2.27 -2.12 9.48
C THR A 100 -3.10 -1.26 8.54
N LYS A 101 -2.49 -0.64 7.53
CA LYS A 101 -3.22 0.18 6.54
C LYS A 101 -4.22 -0.62 5.71
N TYR A 102 -3.90 -1.87 5.39
CA TYR A 102 -4.84 -2.77 4.74
C TYR A 102 -6.08 -3.01 5.61
N LEU A 103 -5.90 -3.35 6.89
CA LEU A 103 -7.02 -3.56 7.81
C LEU A 103 -7.85 -2.29 8.03
N GLU A 104 -7.20 -1.13 8.18
CA GLU A 104 -7.88 0.17 8.24
C GLU A 104 -8.72 0.43 7.00
N LYS A 105 -8.18 0.13 5.81
CA LYS A 105 -8.90 0.28 4.55
C LYS A 105 -10.11 -0.66 4.49
N MET A 106 -9.91 -1.94 4.83
CA MET A 106 -11.00 -2.91 4.87
C MET A 106 -12.10 -2.51 5.86
N ALA A 107 -11.74 -1.98 7.04
CA ALA A 107 -12.68 -1.45 8.01
C ALA A 107 -13.48 -0.27 7.43
N SER A 108 -12.80 0.65 6.73
CA SER A 108 -13.45 1.80 6.08
C SER A 108 -14.38 1.40 4.93
N ASP A 109 -14.09 0.28 4.27
CA ASP A 109 -14.91 -0.29 3.19
C ASP A 109 -16.07 -1.16 3.72
N GLY A 110 -16.25 -1.23 5.06
CA GLY A 110 -17.36 -1.91 5.71
C GLY A 110 -17.09 -3.38 6.06
N HIS A 111 -15.86 -3.86 5.89
CA HIS A 111 -15.49 -5.21 6.31
C HIS A 111 -15.16 -5.24 7.80
N HIS A 112 -15.81 -6.15 8.52
CA HIS A 112 -15.56 -6.34 9.95
C HIS A 112 -14.14 -6.87 10.19
N ASN A 113 -13.39 -6.15 11.01
CA ASN A 113 -12.09 -6.57 11.54
C ASN A 113 -11.78 -5.78 12.83
N ALA A 114 -10.80 -6.24 13.61
CA ALA A 114 -10.48 -5.71 14.94
C ALA A 114 -9.41 -4.58 14.97
N ILE A 115 -9.10 -3.92 13.85
CA ILE A 115 -7.95 -3.00 13.78
C ILE A 115 -8.03 -1.81 14.74
N ASN A 116 -9.23 -1.27 14.96
CA ASN A 116 -9.44 -0.13 15.84
C ASN A 116 -9.22 -0.52 17.31
N GLU A 117 -9.73 -1.69 17.68
CA GLU A 117 -9.55 -2.30 19.00
C GLU A 117 -8.07 -2.58 19.23
N ILE A 118 -7.41 -3.27 18.30
CA ILE A 118 -5.97 -3.58 18.35
C ILE A 118 -5.15 -2.30 18.54
N ASN A 119 -5.44 -1.23 17.76
CA ASN A 119 -4.75 0.05 17.85
C ASN A 119 -4.93 0.75 19.21
N SER A 120 -6.06 0.53 19.89
CA SER A 120 -6.34 1.11 21.21
C SER A 120 -5.72 0.37 22.40
N LEU A 121 -5.26 -0.87 22.22
CA LEU A 121 -4.73 -1.69 23.32
C LEU A 121 -3.42 -1.12 23.88
N PRO A 122 -3.24 -1.05 25.21
CA PRO A 122 -2.00 -0.61 25.85
C PRO A 122 -0.95 -1.74 25.88
N ILE A 123 -0.61 -2.26 24.71
CA ILE A 123 0.33 -3.38 24.51
C ILE A 123 1.59 -2.93 23.76
N GLY A 124 2.66 -3.70 23.93
CA GLY A 124 3.93 -3.49 23.21
C GLY A 124 3.82 -3.76 21.71
N GLU A 125 4.75 -3.17 20.95
CA GLU A 125 4.72 -3.19 19.48
C GLU A 125 4.76 -4.59 18.86
N SER A 126 5.56 -5.50 19.43
CA SER A 126 5.65 -6.89 18.97
C SER A 126 4.36 -7.68 19.21
N ALA A 127 3.71 -7.49 20.36
CA ALA A 127 2.42 -8.12 20.63
C ALA A 127 1.34 -7.57 19.69
N ARG A 128 1.37 -6.25 19.42
CA ARG A 128 0.46 -5.62 18.45
C ARG A 128 0.67 -6.14 17.03
N GLU A 129 1.91 -6.38 16.63
CA GLU A 129 2.23 -6.97 15.33
C GLU A 129 1.63 -8.37 15.17
N GLY A 130 1.74 -9.23 16.20
CA GLY A 130 1.09 -10.54 16.20
C GLY A 130 -0.43 -10.47 16.02
N LEU A 131 -1.11 -9.54 16.70
CA LEU A 131 -2.56 -9.36 16.54
C LEU A 131 -2.94 -8.85 15.15
N VAL A 132 -2.13 -7.95 14.56
CA VAL A 132 -2.34 -7.48 13.18
C VAL A 132 -2.17 -8.64 12.20
N ASP A 133 -1.20 -9.51 12.42
CA ASP A 133 -0.94 -10.69 11.61
C ASP A 133 -2.09 -11.70 11.70
N ASP A 134 -2.57 -12.00 12.90
CA ASP A 134 -3.73 -12.87 13.13
C ASP A 134 -4.97 -12.34 12.39
N GLU A 135 -5.22 -11.03 12.48
CA GLU A 135 -6.35 -10.40 11.79
C GLU A 135 -6.18 -10.46 10.26
N CYS A 136 -4.97 -10.25 9.75
CA CYS A 136 -4.68 -10.40 8.33
C CYS A 136 -4.90 -11.84 7.85
N ILE A 137 -4.54 -12.85 8.63
CA ILE A 137 -4.84 -14.26 8.32
C ILE A 137 -6.34 -14.48 8.19
N MET A 138 -7.15 -13.89 9.07
CA MET A 138 -8.61 -13.98 8.98
C MET A 138 -9.15 -13.31 7.72
N MET A 139 -8.60 -12.15 7.36
CA MET A 139 -8.97 -11.47 6.11
C MET A 139 -8.59 -12.27 4.86
N LEU A 140 -7.42 -12.91 4.87
CA LEU A 140 -6.98 -13.80 3.78
C LEU A 140 -7.93 -14.97 3.56
N LYS A 141 -8.42 -15.59 4.63
CA LYS A 141 -9.38 -16.69 4.53
C LYS A 141 -10.73 -16.25 3.93
N ASN A 142 -11.17 -15.04 4.24
CA ASN A 142 -12.47 -14.53 3.84
C ASN A 142 -12.48 -13.90 2.45
N TYR A 143 -11.39 -13.23 2.05
CA TYR A 143 -11.34 -12.39 0.85
C TYR A 143 -10.18 -12.73 -0.09
N GLY A 144 -9.25 -13.59 0.31
CA GLY A 144 -8.02 -13.87 -0.43
C GLY A 144 -7.01 -12.72 -0.38
N ARG A 145 -5.91 -12.87 -1.11
CA ARG A 145 -4.80 -11.87 -1.17
C ARG A 145 -5.13 -10.64 -2.02
N GLY A 146 -6.14 -10.73 -2.90
CA GLY A 146 -6.39 -9.76 -3.97
C GLY A 146 -5.63 -10.11 -5.25
N LYS A 147 -5.72 -9.23 -6.26
CA LYS A 147 -4.99 -9.36 -7.54
C LYS A 147 -4.32 -8.06 -7.90
N VAL A 148 -3.10 -8.14 -8.42
CA VAL A 148 -2.32 -6.96 -8.80
C VAL A 148 -2.87 -6.35 -10.10
N VAL A 149 -2.93 -5.01 -10.16
CA VAL A 149 -3.24 -4.31 -11.41
C VAL A 149 -1.95 -4.11 -12.20
N ILE A 150 -1.90 -4.57 -13.45
CA ILE A 150 -0.71 -4.45 -14.29
C ILE A 150 -0.89 -3.30 -15.27
N ALA A 151 0.14 -2.47 -15.43
CA ALA A 151 0.18 -1.41 -16.40
C ALA A 151 1.49 -1.44 -17.20
N LEU A 152 1.38 -1.23 -18.51
CA LEU A 152 2.48 -1.31 -19.47
C LEU A 152 2.82 0.08 -19.99
N THR A 153 4.10 0.37 -20.23
CA THR A 153 4.49 1.59 -20.94
C THR A 153 3.89 1.59 -22.36
N LYS A 154 3.28 2.71 -22.75
CA LYS A 154 2.93 3.02 -24.13
C LYS A 154 4.22 3.02 -24.93
N THR A 155 4.42 2.02 -25.78
CA THR A 155 5.45 2.10 -26.79
C THR A 155 5.09 3.28 -27.70
N CYS A 156 5.89 4.35 -27.64
CA CYS A 156 5.84 5.34 -28.72
C CYS A 156 6.36 4.63 -29.96
N SER A 157 5.46 4.31 -30.89
CA SER A 157 5.89 3.87 -32.22
C SER A 157 6.79 4.97 -32.83
N PRO A 158 7.93 4.59 -33.44
CA PRO A 158 8.84 5.55 -34.06
C PRO A 158 8.19 6.32 -35.22
#